data_AF-A0AAF0LRV4-F1
#
_entry.id   AF-A0AAF0LRV4-F1
#
_cell.length_a   1.000
_cell.length_b   1.000
_cell.length_c   1.000
_cell.angle_alpha   90.00
_cell.angle_beta   90.00
_cell.angle_gamma   90.00
#
_symmetry.space_group_name_H-M   'P 1'
#
loop_
_entity.id
_entity.type
_entity.pdbx_description
1 polymer ?
#
loop_
_entity_poly.entity_id
_entity_poly.type
_entity_poly.pdbx_seq_one_letter_code
_entity_poly.pdbx_strand_id
1 'polypeptide(L)'
;MYWIAEELDARQHAVLAAIASMPAAAVLDVETDRILPLLDRSRVTPVVLRLDEMTRTEPEELTARGVGTTTEDGQLVAIDLGVDHVGFGIDFLVPFTGDGVLLAGRPDRHFLTAAASSSVEGSVLRVRYEERELDTSKIETWLLKMQRQLLAHQAWANQQAATWWDALEPTARRALDRRRGRLEAAAAAADALSVPLPQPIAATSSRAVKPAAVTDPLDALRTALEAIGQPWDDDDTEQQLRERLDAHGEA
;
A
#
# COMPACT_ATOMS: atom_id res chain seq x y z
N MET A 1 -10.35 -7.46 -11.37
CA MET A 1 -9.52 -7.75 -10.19
C MET A 1 -9.97 -6.77 -9.11
N TYR A 2 -10.36 -7.25 -7.93
CA TYR A 2 -11.11 -6.46 -6.94
C TYR A 2 -10.16 -5.57 -6.13
N TRP A 3 -10.23 -4.25 -6.32
CA TRP A 3 -9.37 -3.23 -5.69
C TRP A 3 -9.36 -3.28 -4.15
N ILE A 4 -10.46 -3.70 -3.52
CA ILE A 4 -10.53 -3.90 -2.06
C ILE A 4 -9.54 -4.99 -1.61
N ALA A 5 -9.36 -6.06 -2.38
CA ALA A 5 -8.41 -7.12 -2.01
C ALA A 5 -6.96 -6.60 -2.05
N GLU A 6 -6.61 -5.78 -3.04
CA GLU A 6 -5.28 -5.17 -3.15
C GLU A 6 -4.96 -4.26 -1.96
N GLU A 7 -5.91 -3.43 -1.55
CA GLU A 7 -5.76 -2.54 -0.38
C GLU A 7 -5.61 -3.36 0.92
N LEU A 8 -6.46 -4.38 1.10
CA LEU A 8 -6.41 -5.26 2.27
C LEU A 8 -5.09 -6.05 2.32
N ASP A 9 -4.59 -6.50 1.18
CA ASP A 9 -3.28 -7.15 1.06
C ASP A 9 -2.13 -6.18 1.36
N ALA A 10 -2.19 -4.94 0.88
CA ALA A 10 -1.20 -3.91 1.18
C ALA A 10 -1.14 -3.62 2.68
N ARG A 11 -2.29 -3.51 3.35
CA ARG A 11 -2.38 -3.36 4.81
C ARG A 11 -1.81 -4.56 5.56
N GLN A 12 -2.10 -5.79 5.10
CA GLN A 12 -1.51 -7.00 5.67
C GLN A 12 0.02 -6.98 5.54
N HIS A 13 0.57 -6.63 4.38
CA HIS A 13 2.01 -6.51 4.19
C HIS A 13 2.63 -5.48 5.13
N ALA A 14 1.98 -4.31 5.31
CA ALA A 14 2.45 -3.28 6.24
C ALA A 14 2.51 -3.78 7.69
N VAL A 15 1.50 -4.53 8.15
CA VAL A 15 1.50 -5.14 9.49
C VAL A 15 2.65 -6.13 9.66
N LEU A 16 2.86 -7.02 8.69
CA LEU A 16 3.93 -8.01 8.74
C LEU A 16 5.33 -7.36 8.68
N ALA A 17 5.49 -6.32 7.86
CA ALA A 17 6.73 -5.54 7.79
C ALA A 17 7.00 -4.80 9.11
N ALA A 18 5.98 -4.21 9.73
CA ALA A 18 6.10 -3.59 11.05
C ALA A 18 6.53 -4.62 12.11
N ILE A 19 5.96 -5.83 12.07
CA ILE A 19 6.38 -6.93 12.96
C ILE A 19 7.84 -7.32 12.73
N ALA A 20 8.31 -7.32 11.48
CA ALA A 20 9.70 -7.64 11.16
C ALA A 20 10.69 -6.55 11.61
N SER A 21 10.26 -5.27 11.64
CA SER A 21 11.11 -4.13 11.99
C SER A 21 11.09 -3.74 13.47
N MET A 22 10.20 -4.29 14.30
CA MET A 22 10.18 -3.99 15.75
C MET A 22 11.56 -4.22 16.41
N PRO A 23 11.99 -3.42 17.40
CA PRO A 23 13.22 -3.69 18.13
C PRO A 23 13.21 -5.06 18.82
N ALA A 24 14.34 -5.77 18.85
CA ALA A 24 14.43 -7.11 19.45
C ALA A 24 14.01 -7.12 20.94
N ALA A 25 14.43 -6.11 21.70
CA ALA A 25 13.99 -5.92 23.08
C ALA A 25 12.47 -5.80 23.17
N ALA A 26 11.84 -5.04 22.27
CA ALA A 26 10.40 -4.87 22.23
C ALA A 26 9.63 -6.14 21.79
N VAL A 27 10.29 -7.12 21.14
CA VAL A 27 9.70 -8.43 20.76
C VAL A 27 9.88 -9.47 21.86
N LEU A 28 10.98 -9.42 22.61
CA LEU A 28 11.28 -10.33 23.72
C LEU A 28 10.56 -9.94 25.02
N ASP A 29 10.35 -8.64 25.24
CA ASP A 29 9.65 -8.03 26.39
C ASP A 29 8.12 -8.08 26.24
N VAL A 30 7.59 -8.81 25.26
CA VAL A 30 6.15 -8.83 24.94
C VAL A 30 5.41 -9.73 25.92
N GLU A 31 4.84 -9.13 26.96
CA GLU A 31 3.46 -9.44 27.32
C GLU A 31 2.60 -9.18 26.06
N THR A 32 1.84 -10.20 25.64
CA THR A 32 1.15 -10.36 24.35
C THR A 32 0.30 -9.17 23.86
N ASP A 33 0.11 -8.16 24.71
CA ASP A 33 -0.77 -7.00 24.51
C ASP A 33 -0.17 -5.88 23.65
N ARG A 34 1.16 -5.84 23.43
CA ARG A 34 1.79 -4.81 22.58
C ARG A 34 1.55 -4.97 21.07
N ILE A 35 0.98 -6.09 20.64
CA ILE A 35 0.54 -6.28 19.24
C ILE A 35 -0.77 -5.53 18.95
N LEU A 36 -1.62 -5.33 19.97
CA LEU A 36 -2.94 -4.74 19.83
C LEU A 36 -2.89 -3.32 19.24
N PRO A 37 -1.98 -2.42 19.66
CA PRO A 37 -1.85 -1.10 19.03
C PRO A 37 -1.42 -1.13 17.55
N LEU A 38 -0.68 -2.15 17.11
CA LEU A 38 -0.29 -2.29 15.70
C LEU A 38 -1.46 -2.81 14.86
N LEU A 39 -2.19 -3.81 15.38
CA LEU A 39 -3.39 -4.32 14.73
C LEU A 39 -4.49 -3.26 14.69
N ASP A 40 -4.70 -2.51 15.77
CA ASP A 40 -5.72 -1.45 15.85
C ASP A 40 -5.51 -0.35 14.81
N ARG A 41 -4.27 0.00 14.49
CA ARG A 41 -3.95 0.97 13.42
C ARG A 41 -4.30 0.46 12.03
N SER A 42 -4.27 -0.85 11.83
CA SER A 42 -4.62 -1.51 10.58
C SER A 42 -6.07 -1.97 10.54
N ARG A 43 -6.84 -1.70 11.61
CA ARG A 43 -8.24 -2.09 11.70
C ARG A 43 -9.07 -1.32 10.68
N VAL A 44 -9.70 -2.08 9.81
CA VAL A 44 -10.66 -1.54 8.85
C VAL A 44 -11.97 -1.32 9.58
N THR A 45 -12.39 -0.06 9.68
CA THR A 45 -13.66 0.28 10.32
C THR A 45 -14.81 0.00 9.34
N PRO A 46 -15.83 -0.79 9.72
CA PRO A 46 -16.96 -1.07 8.84
C PRO A 46 -17.61 0.22 8.35
N VAL A 47 -17.96 0.24 7.08
CA VAL A 47 -18.68 1.36 6.47
C VAL A 47 -20.15 1.29 6.81
N VAL A 48 -20.73 2.45 7.12
CA VAL A 48 -22.17 2.61 7.31
C VAL A 48 -22.64 3.78 6.45
N LEU A 49 -23.47 3.50 5.44
CA LEU A 49 -24.10 4.52 4.61
C LEU A 49 -25.30 5.13 5.34
N ARG A 50 -25.39 6.46 5.33
CA ARG A 50 -26.47 7.23 5.94
C ARG A 50 -27.46 7.66 4.86
N LEU A 51 -28.21 6.69 4.33
CA LEU A 51 -29.18 6.92 3.26
C LEU A 51 -30.33 7.85 3.67
N ASP A 52 -30.61 7.95 4.96
CA ASP A 52 -31.56 8.87 5.58
C ASP A 52 -31.08 10.34 5.54
N GLU A 53 -29.77 10.56 5.46
CA GLU A 53 -29.14 11.88 5.33
C GLU A 53 -28.72 12.19 3.88
N MET A 54 -29.15 11.37 2.93
CA MET A 54 -28.82 11.56 1.53
C MET A 54 -29.36 12.90 1.02
N THR A 55 -28.46 13.69 0.42
CA THR A 55 -28.82 14.95 -0.24
C THR A 55 -28.65 14.81 -1.74
N ARG A 56 -29.16 15.78 -2.50
CA ARG A 56 -29.00 15.84 -3.96
C ARG A 56 -28.58 17.23 -4.39
N THR A 57 -27.86 17.31 -5.50
CA THR A 57 -27.59 18.58 -6.16
C THR A 57 -28.81 19.08 -6.93
N GLU A 58 -28.76 20.34 -7.36
CA GLU A 58 -29.66 20.81 -8.42
C GLU A 58 -29.35 20.06 -9.72
N PRO A 59 -30.36 19.85 -10.58
CA PRO A 59 -30.13 19.24 -11.88
C PRO A 59 -29.24 20.14 -12.75
N GLU A 60 -28.22 19.55 -13.35
CA GLU A 60 -27.29 20.25 -14.24
C GLU A 60 -27.40 19.73 -15.67
N GLU A 61 -27.27 20.62 -16.64
CA GLU A 61 -27.30 20.27 -18.05
C GLU A 61 -25.96 19.62 -18.45
N LEU A 62 -26.04 18.39 -18.94
CA LEU A 62 -24.90 17.63 -19.44
C LEU A 62 -24.79 17.82 -20.94
N THR A 63 -23.67 18.38 -21.39
CA THR A 63 -23.29 18.42 -22.80
C THR A 63 -22.16 17.42 -23.05
N ALA A 64 -22.50 16.24 -23.53
CA ALA A 64 -21.51 15.27 -23.99
C ALA A 64 -21.07 15.62 -25.41
N ARG A 65 -19.83 16.10 -25.59
CA ARG A 65 -19.20 16.20 -26.90
C ARG A 65 -18.71 14.81 -27.33
N GLY A 66 -19.27 14.27 -28.40
CA GLY A 66 -18.72 13.06 -29.04
C GLY A 66 -17.29 13.32 -29.51
N VAL A 67 -16.32 12.59 -28.97
CA VAL A 67 -14.94 12.61 -29.46
C VAL A 67 -14.81 11.51 -30.50
N GLY A 68 -14.71 11.90 -31.78
CA GLY A 68 -14.36 10.97 -32.85
C GLY A 68 -12.89 10.57 -32.76
N THR A 69 -12.62 9.27 -32.71
CA THR A 69 -11.24 8.74 -32.83
C THR A 69 -10.92 8.40 -34.27
N THR A 70 -9.80 8.92 -34.78
CA THR A 70 -9.22 8.56 -36.08
C THR A 70 -8.37 7.30 -35.91
N THR A 71 -8.51 6.30 -36.77
CA THR A 71 -7.57 5.17 -36.85
C THR A 71 -6.31 5.57 -37.64
N GLU A 72 -5.20 4.85 -37.41
CA GLU A 72 -3.86 5.13 -37.98
C GLU A 72 -3.82 5.18 -39.52
N ASP A 73 -4.81 4.61 -40.22
CA ASP A 73 -4.87 4.58 -41.69
C ASP A 73 -5.57 5.80 -42.33
N GLY A 74 -5.88 6.85 -41.55
CA GLY A 74 -6.46 8.10 -42.08
C GLY A 74 -7.88 7.97 -42.64
N GLN A 75 -8.54 6.82 -42.45
CA GLN A 75 -9.95 6.64 -42.82
C GLN A 75 -10.87 7.07 -41.67
N LEU A 76 -11.77 8.00 -41.99
CA LEU A 76 -12.90 8.39 -41.16
C LEU A 76 -13.88 7.22 -41.01
N VAL A 77 -13.75 6.44 -39.94
CA VAL A 77 -14.76 5.45 -39.55
C VAL A 77 -15.85 6.19 -38.76
N ALA A 78 -16.98 6.47 -39.41
CA ALA A 78 -18.22 7.00 -38.85
C ALA A 78 -18.07 8.10 -37.78
N ILE A 79 -18.12 9.36 -38.23
CA ILE A 79 -18.49 10.48 -37.36
C ILE A 79 -19.95 10.24 -36.96
N ASP A 80 -20.20 9.95 -35.69
CA ASP A 80 -21.52 10.19 -35.14
C ASP A 80 -21.71 11.71 -35.11
N LEU A 81 -22.45 12.21 -36.11
CA LEU A 81 -22.69 13.63 -36.33
C LEU A 81 -23.59 14.15 -35.21
N GLY A 82 -22.99 14.84 -34.24
CA GLY A 82 -23.56 16.06 -33.66
C GLY A 82 -25.03 15.99 -33.23
N VAL A 83 -25.39 15.01 -32.41
CA VAL A 83 -26.41 15.29 -31.40
C VAL A 83 -25.65 15.60 -30.13
N ASP A 84 -25.54 16.89 -29.80
CA ASP A 84 -25.33 17.27 -28.41
C ASP A 84 -26.46 16.57 -27.65
N HIS A 85 -26.14 15.46 -26.99
CA HIS A 85 -27.07 14.89 -26.03
C HIS A 85 -27.04 15.86 -24.86
N VAL A 86 -27.88 16.89 -24.96
CA VAL A 86 -28.32 17.69 -23.83
C VAL A 86 -29.09 16.72 -22.94
N GLY A 87 -28.40 16.24 -21.93
CA GLY A 87 -29.00 15.47 -20.85
C GLY A 87 -29.02 16.29 -19.58
N PHE A 88 -29.47 15.64 -18.52
CA PHE A 88 -29.43 16.20 -17.18
C PHE A 88 -28.71 15.22 -16.25
N GLY A 89 -27.87 15.78 -15.39
CA GLY A 89 -27.21 15.09 -14.29
C GLY A 89 -27.79 15.50 -12.95
N ILE A 90 -27.99 14.55 -12.05
CA ILE A 90 -28.26 14.81 -10.63
C ILE A 90 -27.28 13.98 -9.81
N ASP A 91 -26.46 14.64 -9.00
CA ASP A 91 -25.59 13.96 -8.04
C ASP A 91 -26.37 13.71 -6.74
N PHE A 92 -26.41 12.46 -6.30
CA PHE A 92 -26.88 12.06 -4.98
C PHE A 92 -25.68 11.86 -4.06
N LEU A 93 -25.67 12.60 -2.96
CA LEU A 93 -24.59 12.63 -1.99
C LEU A 93 -25.02 11.82 -0.76
N VAL A 94 -24.37 10.69 -0.56
CA VAL A 94 -24.65 9.75 0.53
C VAL A 94 -23.53 9.84 1.57
N PRO A 95 -23.77 10.48 2.73
CA PRO A 95 -22.79 10.48 3.81
C PRO A 95 -22.53 9.07 4.32
N PHE A 96 -21.32 8.81 4.81
CA PHE A 96 -20.99 7.55 5.46
C PHE A 96 -19.99 7.73 6.61
N THR A 97 -19.95 6.74 7.50
CA THR A 97 -18.91 6.61 8.53
C THR A 97 -18.05 5.38 8.26
N GLY A 98 -16.82 5.36 8.79
CA GLY A 98 -15.90 4.22 8.64
C GLY A 98 -14.86 4.45 7.54
N ASP A 99 -14.29 3.37 7.02
CA ASP A 99 -13.21 3.44 6.04
C ASP A 99 -13.76 3.51 4.59
N GLY A 100 -13.71 4.70 3.99
CA GLY A 100 -14.22 4.95 2.64
C GLY A 100 -13.54 4.14 1.54
N VAL A 101 -12.35 3.56 1.81
CA VAL A 101 -11.68 2.64 0.89
C VAL A 101 -12.54 1.42 0.57
N LEU A 102 -13.43 1.02 1.48
CA LEU A 102 -14.37 -0.07 1.27
C LEU A 102 -15.45 0.22 0.22
N LEU A 103 -15.65 1.49 -0.11
CA LEU A 103 -16.61 1.96 -1.12
C LEU A 103 -15.94 2.36 -2.44
N ALA A 104 -14.62 2.56 -2.44
CA ALA A 104 -13.89 3.07 -3.60
C ALA A 104 -13.51 1.97 -4.62
N GLY A 105 -13.94 0.72 -4.39
CA GLY A 105 -13.98 -0.26 -5.47
C GLY A 105 -14.91 0.27 -6.56
N ARG A 106 -14.38 0.49 -7.78
CA ARG A 106 -15.23 0.75 -8.95
C ARG A 106 -16.38 -0.24 -8.85
N PRO A 107 -17.64 0.19 -8.62
CA PRO A 107 -18.73 -0.71 -8.90
C PRO A 107 -18.47 -1.11 -10.34
N ASP A 108 -18.29 -2.41 -10.58
CA ASP A 108 -18.25 -2.90 -11.95
C ASP A 108 -19.34 -2.15 -12.70
N ARG A 109 -19.10 -1.85 -13.98
CA ARG A 109 -20.11 -1.38 -14.94
C ARG A 109 -21.40 -2.24 -14.96
N HIS A 110 -21.49 -3.26 -14.11
CA HIS A 110 -22.56 -4.21 -13.86
C HIS A 110 -23.41 -3.91 -12.61
N PHE A 111 -22.93 -3.16 -11.61
CA PHE A 111 -23.70 -2.91 -10.39
C PHE A 111 -24.62 -1.71 -10.54
N LEU A 112 -24.11 -0.58 -11.02
CA LEU A 112 -24.93 0.53 -11.44
C LEU A 112 -25.13 0.41 -12.96
N THR A 113 -26.37 0.47 -13.43
CA THR A 113 -26.66 0.49 -14.87
C THR A 113 -25.84 1.58 -15.55
N ALA A 114 -25.43 1.35 -16.80
CA ALA A 114 -24.42 2.07 -17.57
C ALA A 114 -24.46 3.62 -17.65
N ALA A 115 -25.43 4.29 -17.00
CA ALA A 115 -25.58 5.74 -16.89
C ALA A 115 -25.21 6.32 -15.51
N ALA A 116 -24.76 5.50 -14.55
CA ALA A 116 -24.44 5.99 -13.21
C ALA A 116 -22.94 5.85 -12.91
N SER A 117 -22.29 6.99 -12.66
CA SER A 117 -20.94 7.06 -12.14
C SER A 117 -20.98 7.25 -10.62
N SER A 118 -20.01 6.67 -9.92
CA SER A 118 -19.88 6.86 -8.47
C SER A 118 -18.45 7.22 -8.09
N SER A 119 -18.29 8.15 -7.16
CA SER A 119 -16.99 8.53 -6.60
C SER A 119 -17.09 8.73 -5.10
N VAL A 120 -15.97 8.56 -4.41
CA VAL A 120 -15.85 8.79 -2.96
C VAL A 120 -14.99 10.03 -2.76
N GLU A 121 -15.53 11.04 -2.08
CA GLU A 121 -14.82 12.25 -1.69
C GLU A 121 -14.97 12.44 -0.18
N GLY A 122 -13.86 12.29 0.56
CA GLY A 122 -13.88 12.33 2.02
C GLY A 122 -14.82 11.26 2.58
N SER A 123 -15.81 11.69 3.36
CA SER A 123 -16.84 10.84 3.99
C SER A 123 -18.18 10.86 3.23
N VAL A 124 -18.16 11.15 1.93
CA VAL A 124 -19.35 11.21 1.08
C VAL A 124 -19.16 10.33 -0.15
N LEU A 125 -20.14 9.47 -0.39
CA LEU A 125 -20.29 8.72 -1.63
C LEU A 125 -21.19 9.52 -2.56
N ARG A 126 -20.65 9.95 -3.70
CA ARG A 126 -21.39 10.60 -4.77
C ARG A 126 -21.85 9.54 -5.76
N VAL A 127 -23.14 9.52 -6.07
CA VAL A 127 -23.72 8.67 -7.11
C VAL A 127 -24.50 9.54 -8.07
N ARG A 128 -24.12 9.52 -9.33
CA ARG A 128 -24.69 10.37 -10.35
C ARG A 128 -25.78 9.63 -11.12
N TYR A 129 -26.91 10.30 -11.31
CA TYR A 129 -27.96 9.90 -12.24
C TYR A 129 -27.86 10.76 -13.50
N GLU A 130 -27.83 10.14 -14.67
CA GLU A 130 -27.76 10.82 -15.96
C GLU A 130 -28.88 10.31 -16.88
N GLU A 131 -29.63 11.23 -17.49
CA GLU A 131 -30.70 10.89 -18.43
C GLU A 131 -30.92 12.04 -19.42
N ARG A 132 -31.53 11.76 -20.58
CA ARG A 132 -31.88 12.81 -21.56
C ARG A 132 -33.00 13.72 -21.08
N GLU A 133 -33.96 13.17 -20.35
CA GLU A 133 -35.10 13.91 -19.80
C GLU A 133 -35.31 13.48 -18.34
N LEU A 134 -35.49 14.46 -17.45
CA LEU A 134 -35.77 14.20 -16.05
C LEU A 134 -37.23 13.77 -15.88
N ASP A 135 -37.43 12.48 -15.72
CA ASP A 135 -38.72 11.88 -15.37
C ASP A 135 -38.70 11.46 -13.91
N THR A 136 -39.55 12.09 -13.09
CA THR A 136 -39.66 11.82 -11.66
C THR A 136 -39.90 10.34 -11.36
N SER A 137 -40.72 9.65 -12.16
CA SER A 137 -41.04 8.23 -11.92
C SER A 137 -39.83 7.33 -12.19
N LYS A 138 -39.03 7.67 -13.21
CA LYS A 138 -37.78 6.98 -13.50
C LYS A 138 -36.74 7.23 -12.42
N ILE A 139 -36.62 8.48 -11.96
CA ILE A 139 -35.71 8.86 -10.87
C ILE A 139 -36.07 8.10 -9.59
N GLU A 140 -37.34 8.05 -9.20
CA GLU A 140 -37.80 7.29 -8.02
C GLU A 140 -37.48 5.80 -8.13
N THR A 141 -37.75 5.20 -9.30
CA THR A 141 -37.45 3.79 -9.56
C THR A 141 -35.95 3.52 -9.52
N TRP A 142 -35.15 4.40 -10.12
CA TRP A 142 -33.70 4.33 -10.10
C TRP A 142 -33.15 4.50 -8.68
N LEU A 143 -33.67 5.44 -7.89
CA LEU A 143 -33.29 5.67 -6.51
C LEU A 143 -33.52 4.44 -5.63
N LEU A 144 -34.69 3.81 -5.73
CA LEU A 144 -35.00 2.58 -4.99
C LEU A 144 -34.08 1.41 -5.39
N LYS A 145 -33.67 1.36 -6.65
CA LYS A 145 -32.71 0.36 -7.13
C LYS A 145 -31.31 0.67 -6.60
N MET A 146 -30.87 1.91 -6.73
CA MET A 146 -29.56 2.40 -6.28
C MET A 146 -29.38 2.18 -4.77
N GLN A 147 -30.36 2.55 -3.94
CA GLN A 147 -30.31 2.34 -2.48
C GLN A 147 -30.12 0.86 -2.12
N ARG A 148 -30.87 -0.05 -2.76
CA ARG A 148 -30.71 -1.50 -2.53
C ARG A 148 -29.34 -2.00 -2.94
N GLN A 149 -28.79 -1.50 -4.04
CA GLN A 149 -27.47 -1.87 -4.52
C GLN A 149 -26.36 -1.36 -3.59
N LEU A 150 -26.49 -0.13 -3.11
CA LEU A 150 -25.58 0.46 -2.13
C LEU A 150 -25.58 -0.33 -0.81
N LEU A 151 -26.75 -0.70 -0.28
CA LEU A 151 -26.84 -1.51 0.93
C LEU A 151 -26.24 -2.91 0.74
N ALA A 152 -26.49 -3.55 -0.41
CA ALA A 152 -25.89 -4.84 -0.73
C ALA A 152 -24.36 -4.75 -0.84
N HIS A 153 -23.85 -3.68 -1.47
CA HIS A 153 -22.42 -3.44 -1.57
C HIS A 153 -21.77 -3.15 -0.22
N GLN A 154 -22.40 -2.31 0.62
CA GLN A 154 -21.96 -2.07 2.00
C GLN A 154 -21.86 -3.38 2.79
N ALA A 155 -22.91 -4.21 2.74
CA ALA A 155 -22.94 -5.48 3.46
C ALA A 155 -21.81 -6.41 3.00
N TRP A 156 -21.62 -6.52 1.68
CA TRP A 156 -20.54 -7.30 1.11
C TRP A 156 -19.16 -6.78 1.50
N ALA A 157 -18.91 -5.48 1.38
CA ALA A 157 -17.61 -4.88 1.70
C ALA A 157 -17.25 -5.03 3.19
N ASN A 158 -18.23 -4.84 4.08
CA ASN A 158 -18.07 -5.08 5.50
C ASN A 158 -17.81 -6.55 5.82
N GLN A 159 -18.45 -7.47 5.10
CA GLN A 159 -18.17 -8.89 5.23
C GLN A 159 -16.74 -9.24 4.79
N GLN A 160 -16.26 -8.67 3.67
CA GLN A 160 -14.88 -8.85 3.22
C GLN A 160 -13.87 -8.34 4.25
N ALA A 161 -14.11 -7.14 4.80
CA ALA A 161 -13.27 -6.56 5.85
C ALA A 161 -13.24 -7.44 7.11
N ALA A 162 -14.38 -7.99 7.51
CA ALA A 162 -14.47 -8.93 8.65
C ALA A 162 -13.69 -10.22 8.38
N THR A 163 -13.91 -10.88 7.24
CA THR A 163 -13.17 -12.09 6.85
C THR A 163 -11.66 -11.85 6.78
N TRP A 164 -11.25 -10.70 6.25
CA TRP A 164 -9.84 -10.32 6.21
C TRP A 164 -9.26 -10.13 7.62
N TRP A 165 -9.98 -9.45 8.51
CA TRP A 165 -9.53 -9.24 9.89
C TRP A 165 -9.35 -10.56 10.64
N ASP A 166 -10.33 -11.47 10.51
CA ASP A 166 -10.29 -12.81 11.10
C ASP A 166 -9.08 -13.63 10.63
N ALA A 167 -8.58 -13.37 9.41
CA ALA A 167 -7.38 -14.01 8.86
C ALA A 167 -6.07 -13.30 9.24
N LEU A 168 -6.09 -11.96 9.35
CA LEU A 168 -4.92 -11.14 9.64
C LEU A 168 -4.41 -11.37 11.06
N GLU A 169 -5.28 -11.30 12.07
CA GLU A 169 -4.85 -11.35 13.48
C GLU A 169 -4.07 -12.64 13.80
N PRO A 170 -4.56 -13.86 13.48
CA PRO A 170 -3.80 -15.09 13.71
C PRO A 170 -2.49 -15.14 12.92
N THR A 171 -2.43 -14.50 11.76
CA THR A 171 -1.24 -14.45 10.91
C THR A 171 -0.17 -13.54 11.51
N ALA A 172 -0.56 -12.35 11.97
CA ALA A 172 0.29 -11.41 12.67
C ALA A 172 0.86 -12.02 13.97
N ARG A 173 0.01 -12.67 14.78
CA ARG A 173 0.43 -13.38 16.00
C ARG A 173 1.49 -14.45 15.71
N ARG A 174 1.23 -15.33 14.73
CA ARG A 174 2.20 -16.36 14.31
C ARG A 174 3.52 -15.78 13.78
N ALA A 175 3.50 -14.64 13.12
CA ALA A 175 4.71 -13.98 12.63
C ALA A 175 5.56 -13.45 13.79
N LEU A 176 4.92 -12.86 14.81
CA LEU A 176 5.59 -12.41 16.02
C LEU A 176 6.19 -13.59 16.79
N ASP A 177 5.42 -14.65 17.03
CA ASP A 177 5.91 -15.84 17.76
C ASP A 177 7.13 -16.47 17.07
N ARG A 178 7.09 -16.58 15.74
CA ARG A 178 8.24 -17.04 14.94
C ARG A 178 9.46 -16.13 15.09
N ARG A 179 9.25 -14.82 15.15
CA ARG A 179 10.35 -13.86 15.32
C ARG A 179 10.93 -13.95 16.73
N ARG A 180 10.08 -14.04 17.75
CA ARG A 180 10.46 -14.23 19.14
C ARG A 180 11.30 -15.49 19.33
N GLY A 181 10.83 -16.64 18.85
CA GLY A 181 11.58 -17.90 18.95
C GLY A 181 12.95 -17.85 18.26
N ARG A 182 13.08 -17.12 17.14
CA ARG A 182 14.38 -16.89 16.49
C ARG A 182 15.32 -16.02 17.35
N LEU A 183 14.79 -14.98 17.99
CA LEU A 183 15.58 -14.11 18.87
C LEU A 183 16.00 -14.83 20.15
N GLU A 184 15.11 -15.62 20.76
CA GLU A 184 15.42 -16.45 21.92
C GLU A 184 16.48 -17.51 21.60
N ALA A 185 16.37 -18.18 20.44
CA ALA A 185 17.38 -19.13 19.98
C ALA A 185 18.74 -18.45 19.70
N ALA A 186 18.74 -17.24 19.13
CA ALA A 186 19.96 -16.47 18.92
C ALA A 186 20.61 -16.03 20.24
N ALA A 187 19.80 -15.63 21.23
CA ALA A 187 20.29 -15.30 22.58
C ALA A 187 20.91 -16.53 23.26
N ALA A 188 20.22 -17.68 23.24
CA ALA A 188 20.74 -18.93 23.79
C ALA A 188 22.03 -19.40 23.09
N ALA A 189 22.13 -19.22 21.76
CA ALA A 189 23.34 -19.51 21.01
C ALA A 189 24.49 -18.56 21.37
N ALA A 190 24.21 -17.27 21.56
CA ALA A 190 25.20 -16.29 22.03
C ALA A 190 25.70 -16.61 23.45
N ASP A 191 24.82 -17.02 24.35
CA ASP A 191 25.18 -17.47 25.69
C ASP A 191 26.06 -18.73 25.64
N ALA A 192 25.74 -19.70 24.78
CA ALA A 192 26.55 -20.90 24.56
C ALA A 192 27.90 -20.61 23.90
N LEU A 193 27.97 -19.58 23.06
CA LEU A 193 29.19 -19.08 22.40
C LEU A 193 29.94 -18.04 23.23
N SER A 194 29.57 -17.82 24.50
CA SER A 194 30.35 -17.03 25.45
C SER A 194 31.68 -17.75 25.75
N VAL A 195 32.57 -17.71 24.76
CA VAL A 195 33.99 -18.00 24.87
C VAL A 195 34.52 -16.99 25.89
N PRO A 196 35.15 -17.45 27.00
CA PRO A 196 35.75 -16.53 27.94
C PRO A 196 36.74 -15.64 27.19
N LEU A 197 36.52 -14.32 27.26
CA LEU A 197 37.47 -13.36 26.72
C LEU A 197 38.85 -13.69 27.30
N PRO A 198 39.91 -13.85 26.49
CA PRO A 198 41.25 -14.03 27.03
C PRO A 198 41.50 -12.85 27.96
N GLN A 199 41.83 -13.17 29.22
CA GLN A 199 42.15 -12.13 30.19
C GLN A 199 43.22 -11.22 29.59
N PRO A 200 43.12 -9.89 29.80
CA PRO A 200 44.09 -8.97 29.27
C PRO A 200 45.47 -9.42 29.73
N ILE A 201 46.30 -9.82 28.77
CA ILE A 201 47.70 -10.14 29.03
C ILE A 201 48.28 -8.85 29.60
N ALA A 202 48.70 -8.90 30.88
CA ALA A 202 49.39 -7.79 31.52
C ALA A 202 50.46 -7.30 30.56
N ALA A 203 50.38 -6.01 30.19
CA ALA A 203 51.19 -5.41 29.15
C ALA A 203 52.69 -5.57 29.46
N THR A 204 53.31 -6.66 29.01
CA THR A 204 54.75 -6.72 28.81
C THR A 204 55.06 -5.89 27.58
N SER A 205 55.37 -4.62 27.85
CA SER A 205 56.28 -3.76 27.10
C SER A 205 56.26 -3.96 25.58
N SER A 206 55.34 -3.28 24.92
CA SER A 206 55.37 -3.10 23.48
C SER A 206 56.62 -2.28 23.11
N ARG A 207 57.59 -2.97 22.52
CA ARG A 207 58.70 -2.38 21.78
C ARG A 207 58.06 -1.53 20.67
N ALA A 208 58.29 -0.23 20.70
CA ALA A 208 57.77 0.73 19.73
C ALA A 208 58.03 0.25 18.29
N VAL A 209 56.98 -0.25 17.63
CA VAL A 209 56.96 -0.43 16.19
C VAL A 209 56.64 0.94 15.60
N LYS A 210 57.65 1.49 14.93
CA LYS A 210 57.60 2.71 14.12
C LYS A 210 56.47 2.54 13.08
N PRO A 211 55.51 3.47 12.93
CA PRO A 211 54.49 3.34 11.89
C PRO A 211 55.18 3.43 10.52
N ALA A 212 55.07 2.35 9.75
CA ALA A 212 55.50 2.36 8.35
C ALA A 212 54.54 3.24 7.56
N ALA A 213 55.16 4.03 6.69
CA ALA A 213 54.57 5.11 5.93
C ALA A 213 53.52 4.63 4.91
N VAL A 214 52.47 5.44 4.77
CA VAL A 214 51.71 5.73 3.55
C VAL A 214 51.52 4.54 2.62
N THR A 215 50.45 3.78 2.85
CA THR A 215 49.82 2.96 1.80
C THR A 215 49.28 3.90 0.72
N ASP A 216 49.70 3.67 -0.51
CA ASP A 216 49.19 4.37 -1.69
C ASP A 216 47.66 4.22 -1.72
N PRO A 217 46.86 5.31 -1.82
CA PRO A 217 45.40 5.23 -1.78
C PRO A 217 44.80 4.26 -2.82
N LEU A 218 45.49 4.02 -3.93
CA LEU A 218 45.13 3.01 -4.93
C LEU A 218 45.24 1.56 -4.41
N ASP A 219 46.26 1.23 -3.61
CA ASP A 219 46.43 -0.10 -3.03
C ASP A 219 45.36 -0.40 -1.96
N ALA A 220 44.93 0.63 -1.23
CA ALA A 220 43.83 0.53 -0.27
C ALA A 220 42.49 0.26 -0.99
N LEU A 221 42.24 0.94 -2.12
CA LEU A 221 41.04 0.74 -2.95
C LEU A 221 41.03 -0.64 -3.62
N ARG A 222 42.18 -1.11 -4.12
CA ARG A 222 42.30 -2.44 -4.72
C ARG A 222 41.97 -3.54 -3.72
N THR A 223 42.53 -3.45 -2.51
CA THR A 223 42.28 -4.42 -1.44
C THR A 223 40.80 -4.48 -1.04
N ALA A 224 40.10 -3.33 -1.05
CA ALA A 224 38.68 -3.26 -0.74
C ALA A 224 37.79 -3.86 -1.84
N LEU A 225 38.13 -3.67 -3.13
CA LEU A 225 37.38 -4.24 -4.25
C LEU A 225 37.54 -5.76 -4.37
N GLU A 226 38.76 -6.28 -4.14
CA GLU A 226 39.01 -7.73 -4.08
C GLU A 226 38.20 -8.41 -2.96
N ALA A 227 38.05 -7.74 -1.81
CA ALA A 227 37.29 -8.27 -0.67
C ALA A 227 35.79 -8.43 -0.97
N ILE A 228 35.23 -7.63 -1.89
CA ILE A 228 33.83 -7.73 -2.34
C ILE A 228 33.68 -8.49 -3.66
N GLY A 229 34.75 -9.13 -4.15
CA GLY A 229 34.73 -9.98 -5.34
C GLY A 229 34.52 -9.24 -6.66
N GLN A 230 34.77 -7.93 -6.68
CA GLN A 230 34.66 -7.11 -7.89
C GLN A 230 35.98 -7.19 -8.69
N PRO A 231 35.94 -7.52 -10.00
CA PRO A 231 37.13 -7.52 -10.82
C PRO A 231 37.63 -6.09 -11.05
N TRP A 232 38.94 -5.94 -10.97
CA TRP A 232 39.69 -4.71 -11.23
C TRP A 232 40.32 -4.75 -12.62
N ASP A 233 40.25 -3.66 -13.37
CA ASP A 233 41.01 -3.46 -14.61
C ASP A 233 42.16 -2.48 -14.36
N ASP A 234 43.35 -2.76 -14.87
CA ASP A 234 44.55 -1.95 -14.63
C ASP A 234 44.45 -0.55 -15.28
N ASP A 235 43.48 -0.36 -16.18
CA ASP A 235 43.15 0.93 -16.82
C ASP A 235 42.10 1.76 -16.04
N ASP A 236 41.54 1.24 -14.94
CA ASP A 236 40.55 1.97 -14.13
C ASP A 236 41.20 3.15 -13.37
N THR A 237 40.56 4.32 -13.44
CA THR A 237 41.01 5.50 -12.70
C THR A 237 40.57 5.46 -11.23
N GLU A 238 41.37 6.02 -10.32
CA GLU A 238 41.09 6.05 -8.87
C GLU A 238 39.67 6.57 -8.55
N GLN A 239 39.17 7.53 -9.34
CA GLN A 239 37.84 8.12 -9.16
C GLN A 239 36.71 7.14 -9.51
N GLN A 240 36.86 6.36 -10.58
CA GLN A 240 35.87 5.34 -10.98
C GLN A 240 35.78 4.21 -9.95
N LEU A 241 36.90 3.89 -9.30
CA LEU A 241 36.98 2.84 -8.29
C LEU A 241 36.32 3.25 -6.97
N ARG A 242 36.44 4.54 -6.59
CA ARG A 242 35.72 5.10 -5.45
C ARG A 242 34.21 5.08 -5.66
N GLU A 243 33.74 5.49 -6.84
CA GLU A 243 32.31 5.47 -7.17
C GLU A 243 31.71 4.05 -7.15
N ARG A 244 32.46 3.03 -7.60
CA ARG A 244 32.04 1.62 -7.51
C ARG A 244 31.93 1.11 -6.08
N LEU A 245 32.83 1.55 -5.20
CA LEU A 245 32.83 1.18 -3.78
C LEU A 245 31.67 1.83 -3.02
N ASP A 246 31.40 3.11 -3.30
CA ASP A 246 30.28 3.83 -2.71
C ASP A 246 28.93 3.23 -3.13
N ALA A 247 28.79 2.83 -4.40
CA ALA A 247 27.58 2.18 -4.91
C ALA A 247 27.29 0.81 -4.24
N HIS A 248 28.30 0.15 -3.67
CA HIS A 248 28.15 -1.10 -2.92
C HIS A 248 28.04 -0.91 -1.40
N GLY A 249 28.34 0.29 -0.88
CA GLY A 249 28.21 0.63 0.54
C GLY A 249 26.80 1.12 0.94
N GLU A 250 25.93 1.46 -0.02
CA GLU A 250 24.56 1.93 0.22
C GLU A 250 23.45 0.86 0.01
N ALA A 251 23.81 -0.41 -0.23
CA ALA A 251 22.88 -1.54 -0.37
C ALA A 251 22.93 -2.50 0.83
#